data_AF-A0A368DVU1-F1
#
_entry.id   AF-A0A368DVU1-F1
#
_cell.length_a   1.000
_cell.length_b   1.000
_cell.length_c   1.000
_cell.angle_alpha   90.00
_cell.angle_beta   90.00
_cell.angle_gamma   90.00
#
_symmetry.space_group_name_H-M   'P 1'
#
loop_
_entity.id
_entity.type
_entity.pdbx_description
1 polymer ?
#
loop_
_entity_poly.entity_id
_entity_poly.type
_entity_poly.pdbx_seq_one_letter_code
_entity_poly.pdbx_strand_id
1 'polypeptide(L)'
;MTLTPFEIFTPVHVLTIVITLGLAIIIPLALRGRSYETRYTAGVSIAVLITYHMIKQTVDTPSFGYPWQQALPFHMCDLSSIAITVYLFSRQRIYFVIAYFWGIGGATMAVFQPDLPYFYPHVAYVPFFVSHGLILLGVFYALIALRERPVAWDVLKIIGITICAALILYPINLFLGENANFWYLTAKPQGLNLMAFFPEPPFHLVPIVPLVIFVFCLLYLPFGIRDYIVQNRIGVFLKKLRA
;
A
#
# COMPACT_ATOMS: atom_id res chain seq x y z
N MET A 1 23.03 -3.34 -24.17
CA MET A 1 22.48 -2.02 -23.77
C MET A 1 23.05 -1.69 -22.42
N THR A 2 23.58 -0.48 -22.23
CA THR A 2 24.03 0.00 -20.91
C THR A 2 22.82 0.30 -20.04
N LEU A 3 22.74 -0.29 -18.86
CA LEU A 3 21.67 -0.02 -17.91
C LEU A 3 21.89 1.35 -17.26
N THR A 4 20.88 2.21 -17.31
CA THR A 4 20.89 3.52 -16.67
C THR A 4 20.40 3.39 -15.23
N PRO A 5 21.11 3.94 -14.23
CA PRO A 5 20.62 4.00 -12.86
C PRO A 5 19.28 4.73 -12.77
N PHE A 6 18.43 4.33 -11.83
CA PHE A 6 17.16 5.03 -11.60
C PHE A 6 17.40 6.42 -11.00
N GLU A 7 16.74 7.43 -11.57
CA GLU A 7 16.72 8.79 -11.03
C GLU A 7 15.27 9.22 -10.73
N ILE A 8 15.05 9.69 -9.49
CA ILE A 8 13.74 10.20 -9.05
C ILE A 8 13.40 11.50 -9.79
N PHE A 9 12.10 11.74 -9.95
CA PHE A 9 11.51 12.90 -10.63
C PHE A 9 12.05 13.30 -12.02
N THR A 10 12.63 12.39 -12.78
CA THR A 10 12.82 12.59 -14.23
C THR A 10 11.46 12.76 -14.96
N PRO A 11 11.42 13.36 -16.16
CA PRO A 11 10.15 13.56 -16.89
C PRO A 11 9.33 12.29 -17.09
N VAL A 12 9.98 11.16 -17.40
CA VAL A 12 9.29 9.86 -17.56
C VAL A 12 8.78 9.35 -16.22
N HIS A 13 9.54 9.50 -15.13
CA HIS A 13 9.08 9.11 -13.81
C HIS A 13 7.88 9.96 -13.36
N VAL A 14 7.92 11.28 -13.54
CA VAL A 14 6.78 12.17 -13.26
C VAL A 14 5.56 11.78 -14.08
N LEU A 15 5.71 11.51 -15.37
CA LEU A 15 4.63 11.01 -16.21
C LEU A 15 4.07 9.68 -15.69
N THR A 16 4.96 8.77 -15.25
CA THR A 16 4.58 7.47 -14.67
C THR A 16 3.77 7.64 -13.39
N ILE A 17 4.15 8.58 -12.51
CA ILE A 17 3.41 8.94 -11.30
C ILE A 17 2.01 9.46 -11.68
N VAL A 18 1.93 10.41 -12.60
CA VAL A 18 0.67 11.03 -13.04
C VAL A 18 -0.28 9.99 -13.63
N ILE A 19 0.21 9.09 -14.49
CA ILE A 19 -0.59 8.01 -15.08
C ILE A 19 -1.06 7.05 -13.98
N THR A 20 -0.14 6.59 -13.12
CA THR A 20 -0.44 5.63 -12.06
C THR A 20 -1.52 6.16 -11.11
N LEU A 21 -1.34 7.36 -10.56
CA LEU A 21 -2.30 7.98 -9.65
C LEU A 21 -3.59 8.38 -10.36
N GLY A 22 -3.47 8.89 -11.59
CA GLY A 22 -4.60 9.27 -12.43
C GLY A 22 -5.54 8.09 -12.68
N LEU A 23 -5.01 6.94 -13.11
CA LEU A 23 -5.81 5.73 -13.31
C LEU A 23 -6.41 5.20 -12.00
N ALA A 24 -5.63 5.22 -10.91
CA ALA A 24 -6.09 4.77 -9.60
C ALA A 24 -7.28 5.60 -9.06
N ILE A 25 -7.45 6.85 -9.52
CA ILE A 25 -8.55 7.74 -9.10
C ILE A 25 -9.68 7.79 -10.13
N ILE A 26 -9.36 7.97 -11.42
CA ILE A 26 -10.33 8.17 -12.49
C ILE A 26 -11.19 6.92 -12.70
N ILE A 27 -10.59 5.72 -12.68
CA ILE A 27 -11.34 4.47 -12.90
C ILE A 27 -12.41 4.27 -11.81
N PRO A 28 -12.09 4.33 -10.49
CA PRO A 28 -13.12 4.26 -9.46
C PRO A 28 -14.19 5.34 -9.54
N LEU A 29 -13.83 6.57 -9.94
CA LEU A 29 -14.79 7.65 -10.12
C LEU A 29 -15.78 7.35 -11.26
N ALA A 30 -15.30 6.83 -12.40
CA ALA A 30 -16.14 6.46 -13.53
C ALA A 30 -17.09 5.28 -13.23
N LEU A 31 -16.68 4.40 -12.31
CA LEU A 31 -17.46 3.26 -11.83
C LEU A 31 -18.42 3.62 -10.69
N ARG A 32 -18.28 4.81 -10.09
CA ARG A 32 -19.15 5.29 -9.02
C ARG A 32 -20.57 5.49 -9.55
N GLY A 33 -21.54 4.84 -8.90
CA GLY A 33 -22.96 4.94 -9.29
C GLY A 33 -23.37 4.05 -10.46
N ARG A 34 -22.45 3.23 -11.01
CA ARG A 34 -22.80 2.16 -11.95
C ARG A 34 -23.54 1.02 -11.23
N SER A 35 -24.15 0.13 -12.03
CA SER A 35 -24.92 -1.00 -11.52
C SER A 35 -24.07 -1.90 -10.61
N TYR A 36 -24.75 -2.73 -9.81
CA TYR A 36 -24.06 -3.69 -8.95
C TYR A 36 -23.18 -4.64 -9.77
N GLU A 37 -23.69 -5.16 -10.89
CA GLU A 37 -23.02 -6.10 -11.77
C GLU A 37 -21.75 -5.49 -12.37
N THR A 38 -21.83 -4.25 -12.88
CA THR A 38 -20.64 -3.56 -13.41
C THR A 38 -19.57 -3.38 -12.33
N ARG A 39 -19.97 -3.02 -11.11
CA ARG A 39 -19.04 -2.87 -9.99
C ARG A 39 -18.51 -4.22 -9.50
N TYR A 40 -19.31 -5.26 -9.53
CA TYR A 40 -18.87 -6.61 -9.18
C TYR A 40 -17.79 -7.07 -10.17
N THR A 41 -18.09 -7.03 -11.46
CA THR A 41 -17.14 -7.40 -12.53
C THR A 41 -15.86 -6.56 -12.47
N ALA A 42 -15.96 -5.25 -12.31
CA ALA A 42 -14.78 -4.40 -12.19
C ALA A 42 -13.91 -4.77 -10.96
N GLY A 43 -14.55 -5.05 -9.81
CA GLY A 43 -13.84 -5.51 -8.62
C GLY A 43 -13.12 -6.84 -8.84
N VAL A 44 -13.78 -7.80 -9.48
CA VAL A 44 -13.17 -9.09 -9.84
C VAL A 44 -12.02 -8.90 -10.83
N SER A 45 -12.19 -8.08 -11.86
CA SER A 45 -11.12 -7.80 -12.83
C SER A 45 -9.90 -7.18 -12.18
N ILE A 46 -10.07 -6.21 -11.27
CA ILE A 46 -8.96 -5.62 -10.50
C ILE A 46 -8.26 -6.70 -9.67
N ALA A 47 -9.02 -7.55 -8.97
CA ALA A 47 -8.48 -8.62 -8.14
C ALA A 47 -7.68 -9.66 -8.96
N VAL A 48 -8.18 -10.03 -10.15
CA VAL A 48 -7.49 -10.92 -11.08
C VAL A 48 -6.19 -10.30 -11.59
N LEU A 49 -6.19 -9.01 -11.95
CA LEU A 49 -4.98 -8.32 -12.42
C LEU A 49 -3.91 -8.21 -11.33
N ILE A 50 -4.30 -7.96 -10.08
CA ILE A 50 -3.39 -7.97 -8.92
C ILE A 50 -2.80 -9.36 -8.76
N THR A 51 -3.64 -10.39 -8.72
CA THR A 51 -3.21 -11.79 -8.55
C THR A 51 -2.24 -12.22 -9.64
N TYR A 52 -2.53 -11.87 -10.89
CA TYR A 52 -1.63 -12.12 -12.02
C TYR A 52 -0.27 -11.47 -11.83
N HIS A 53 -0.21 -10.19 -11.44
CA HIS A 53 1.07 -9.50 -11.21
C HIS A 53 1.84 -10.09 -10.03
N MET A 54 1.17 -10.52 -8.96
CA MET A 54 1.82 -11.19 -7.83
C MET A 54 2.47 -12.52 -8.24
N ILE A 55 1.76 -13.35 -9.01
CA ILE A 55 2.29 -14.62 -9.52
C ILE A 55 3.48 -14.34 -10.44
N LYS A 56 3.33 -13.38 -11.36
CA LYS A 56 4.38 -12.99 -12.30
C LYS A 56 5.62 -12.47 -11.58
N GLN A 57 5.47 -11.64 -10.55
CA GLN A 57 6.58 -11.19 -9.71
C GLN A 57 7.30 -12.40 -9.07
N THR A 58 6.55 -13.32 -8.48
CA THR A 58 7.12 -14.54 -7.85
C THR A 58 7.95 -15.37 -8.85
N VAL A 59 7.45 -15.53 -10.07
CA VAL A 59 8.10 -16.33 -11.13
C VAL A 59 9.32 -15.62 -11.72
N ASP A 60 9.24 -14.29 -11.91
CA ASP A 60 10.28 -13.54 -12.60
C ASP A 60 11.44 -13.11 -11.70
N THR A 61 11.22 -12.95 -10.39
CA THR A 61 12.24 -12.49 -9.44
C THR A 61 13.57 -13.26 -9.57
N PRO A 62 13.59 -14.61 -9.59
CA PRO A 62 14.83 -15.35 -9.80
C PRO A 62 15.46 -15.12 -11.17
N SER A 63 14.64 -14.94 -12.21
CA SER A 63 15.09 -14.68 -13.59
C SER A 63 15.74 -13.31 -13.76
N PHE A 64 15.45 -12.37 -12.86
CA PHE A 64 16.09 -11.06 -12.79
C PHE A 64 17.38 -11.05 -11.95
N GLY A 65 17.80 -12.21 -11.41
CA GLY A 65 19.01 -12.33 -10.60
C GLY A 65 18.85 -11.90 -9.14
N TYR A 66 17.63 -11.65 -8.68
CA TYR A 66 17.35 -11.38 -7.27
C TYR A 66 17.35 -12.69 -6.45
N PRO A 67 17.67 -12.63 -5.15
CA PRO A 67 17.54 -13.77 -4.26
C PRO A 67 16.11 -14.32 -4.25
N TRP A 68 15.96 -15.65 -4.23
CA TRP A 68 14.65 -16.31 -4.26
C TRP A 68 13.76 -15.92 -3.06
N GLN A 69 14.35 -15.51 -1.93
CA GLN A 69 13.61 -14.99 -0.78
C GLN A 69 12.75 -13.78 -1.17
N GLN A 70 13.22 -12.92 -2.06
CA GLN A 70 12.46 -11.75 -2.53
C GLN A 70 11.27 -12.12 -3.42
N ALA A 71 11.17 -13.38 -3.87
CA ALA A 71 10.00 -13.89 -4.58
C ALA A 71 8.84 -14.21 -3.61
N LEU A 72 9.11 -14.36 -2.30
CA LEU A 72 8.08 -14.64 -1.31
C LEU A 72 7.23 -13.38 -1.05
N PRO A 73 5.89 -13.50 -1.03
CA PRO A 73 4.98 -12.36 -0.93
C PRO A 73 4.82 -11.86 0.52
N PHE A 74 5.94 -11.59 1.20
CA PHE A 74 5.98 -11.17 2.61
C PHE A 74 6.28 -9.69 2.79
N HIS A 75 6.60 -8.94 1.72
CA HIS A 75 6.67 -7.49 1.83
C HIS A 75 5.28 -6.88 2.04
N MET A 76 5.26 -5.69 2.64
CA MET A 76 4.02 -5.00 2.99
C MET A 76 3.13 -4.73 1.76
N CYS A 77 3.73 -4.44 0.59
CA CYS A 77 3.00 -4.26 -0.68
C CYS A 77 2.35 -5.57 -1.16
N ASP A 78 3.01 -6.72 -0.99
CA ASP A 78 2.47 -8.03 -1.35
C ASP A 78 1.29 -8.37 -0.44
N LEU A 79 1.44 -8.19 0.87
CA LEU A 79 0.37 -8.42 1.83
C LEU A 79 -0.81 -7.46 1.63
N SER A 80 -0.53 -6.22 1.19
CA SER A 80 -1.57 -5.25 0.78
C SER A 80 -2.32 -5.72 -0.47
N SER A 81 -1.59 -6.27 -1.45
CA SER A 81 -2.15 -6.85 -2.68
C SER A 81 -3.05 -8.04 -2.38
N ILE A 82 -2.61 -8.94 -1.49
CA ILE A 82 -3.42 -10.07 -1.00
C ILE A 82 -4.66 -9.55 -0.29
N ALA A 83 -4.49 -8.62 0.67
CA ALA A 83 -5.61 -8.08 1.43
C ALA A 83 -6.65 -7.41 0.52
N ILE A 84 -6.24 -6.56 -0.43
CA ILE A 84 -7.22 -5.90 -1.29
C ILE A 84 -7.89 -6.90 -2.24
N THR A 85 -7.16 -7.88 -2.76
CA THR A 85 -7.73 -8.97 -3.58
C THR A 85 -8.79 -9.74 -2.79
N VAL A 86 -8.45 -10.18 -1.57
CA VAL A 86 -9.39 -10.90 -0.69
C VAL A 86 -10.60 -10.03 -0.34
N TYR A 87 -10.40 -8.73 -0.08
CA TYR A 87 -11.51 -7.80 0.14
C TYR A 87 -12.44 -7.69 -1.07
N LEU A 88 -11.89 -7.63 -2.29
CA LEU A 88 -12.69 -7.47 -3.50
C LEU A 88 -13.61 -8.68 -3.77
N PHE A 89 -13.23 -9.87 -3.31
CA PHE A 89 -14.07 -11.08 -3.34
C PHE A 89 -14.99 -11.21 -2.12
N SER A 90 -14.41 -11.19 -0.92
CA SER A 90 -15.11 -11.54 0.32
C SER A 90 -15.95 -10.40 0.91
N ARG A 91 -15.66 -9.15 0.55
CA ARG A 91 -16.21 -7.94 1.16
C ARG A 91 -16.01 -7.84 2.68
N GLN A 92 -15.14 -8.65 3.27
CA GLN A 92 -14.84 -8.57 4.69
C GLN A 92 -13.97 -7.33 4.97
N ARG A 93 -14.52 -6.41 5.76
CA ARG A 93 -13.95 -5.07 6.03
C ARG A 93 -12.51 -5.10 6.54
N ILE A 94 -12.12 -6.13 7.31
CA ILE A 94 -10.78 -6.22 7.88
C ILE A 94 -9.68 -6.18 6.80
N TYR A 95 -9.91 -6.83 5.65
CA TYR A 95 -8.94 -6.83 4.56
C TYR A 95 -8.87 -5.48 3.84
N PHE A 96 -9.98 -4.75 3.77
CA PHE A 96 -9.94 -3.35 3.34
C PHE A 96 -9.12 -2.50 4.30
N VAL A 97 -9.29 -2.65 5.62
CA VAL A 97 -8.53 -1.89 6.62
C VAL A 97 -7.03 -2.16 6.44
N ILE A 98 -6.63 -3.42 6.32
CA ILE A 98 -5.23 -3.81 6.07
C ILE A 98 -4.71 -3.15 4.79
N ALA A 99 -5.41 -3.35 3.67
CA ALA A 99 -5.01 -2.81 2.38
C ALA A 99 -5.01 -1.27 2.34
N TYR A 100 -5.92 -0.62 3.07
CA TYR A 100 -6.02 0.84 3.09
C TYR A 100 -4.78 1.46 3.72
N PHE A 101 -4.42 1.01 4.92
CA PHE A 101 -3.30 1.60 5.67
C PHE A 101 -1.94 1.15 5.13
N TRP A 102 -1.76 -0.15 4.85
CA TRP A 102 -0.50 -0.65 4.29
C TRP A 102 -0.35 -0.27 2.82
N GLY A 103 -1.42 -0.37 2.03
CA GLY A 103 -1.39 -0.11 0.59
C GLY A 103 -1.26 1.37 0.26
N ILE A 104 -2.06 2.27 0.87
CA ILE A 104 -1.89 3.72 0.58
C ILE A 104 -0.54 4.21 1.10
N GLY A 105 -0.14 3.85 2.32
CA GLY A 105 1.16 4.24 2.85
C GLY A 105 2.32 3.72 2.01
N GLY A 106 2.39 2.40 1.84
CA GLY A 106 3.50 1.74 1.14
C GLY A 106 3.51 1.98 -0.36
N ALA A 107 2.40 1.77 -1.07
CA ALA A 107 2.37 1.87 -2.53
C ALA A 107 2.51 3.32 -3.02
N THR A 108 1.98 4.31 -2.27
CA THR A 108 2.25 5.72 -2.60
C THR A 108 3.74 6.03 -2.46
N MET A 109 4.36 5.62 -1.36
CA MET A 109 5.82 5.80 -1.18
C MET A 109 6.61 5.11 -2.29
N ALA A 110 6.27 3.88 -2.67
CA ALA A 110 6.91 3.17 -3.78
C ALA A 110 6.75 3.89 -5.13
N VAL A 111 5.62 4.54 -5.39
CA VAL A 111 5.40 5.31 -6.63
C VAL A 111 6.21 6.60 -6.65
N PHE A 112 6.37 7.30 -5.51
CA PHE A 112 7.13 8.55 -5.46
C PHE A 112 8.66 8.34 -5.27
N GLN A 113 9.03 7.30 -4.53
CA GLN A 113 10.40 6.93 -4.20
C GLN A 113 10.58 5.42 -4.40
N PRO A 114 10.68 4.98 -5.67
CA PRO A 114 10.79 3.57 -6.00
C PRO A 114 12.15 3.00 -5.60
N ASP A 115 12.14 1.74 -5.18
CA ASP A 115 13.35 0.95 -4.92
C ASP A 115 13.71 0.14 -6.18
N LEU A 116 13.99 0.85 -7.26
CA LEU A 116 14.41 0.28 -8.54
C LEU A 116 15.88 0.62 -8.80
N PRO A 117 16.74 -0.36 -9.14
CA PRO A 117 18.14 -0.07 -9.45
C PRO A 117 18.31 0.64 -10.80
N TYR A 118 17.42 0.37 -11.76
CA TYR A 118 17.57 0.81 -13.14
C TYR A 118 16.32 1.54 -13.66
N PHE A 119 16.57 2.55 -14.49
CA PHE A 119 15.55 3.35 -15.15
C PHE A 119 14.93 2.63 -16.36
N TYR A 120 13.84 3.18 -16.89
CA TYR A 120 13.26 2.73 -18.15
C TYR A 120 14.32 2.78 -19.27
N PRO A 121 14.41 1.75 -20.15
CA PRO A 121 13.48 0.65 -20.40
C PRO A 121 13.81 -0.68 -19.69
N HIS A 122 14.43 -0.67 -18.51
CA HIS A 122 14.69 -1.91 -17.77
C HIS A 122 13.41 -2.71 -17.51
N VAL A 123 13.47 -4.04 -17.64
CA VAL A 123 12.32 -4.96 -17.60
C VAL A 123 11.51 -4.91 -16.29
N ALA A 124 12.16 -4.50 -15.19
CA ALA A 124 11.51 -4.35 -13.89
C ALA A 124 10.73 -3.03 -13.73
N TYR A 125 11.01 -2.00 -14.55
CA TYR A 125 10.43 -0.66 -14.38
C TYR A 125 8.90 -0.69 -14.48
N VAL A 126 8.35 -1.18 -15.61
CA VAL A 126 6.90 -1.15 -15.84
C VAL A 126 6.13 -2.05 -14.85
N PRO A 127 6.51 -3.33 -14.63
CA PRO A 127 5.83 -4.18 -13.65
C PRO A 127 5.81 -3.60 -12.23
N PHE A 128 6.88 -2.90 -11.83
CA PHE A 128 6.94 -2.25 -10.52
C PHE A 128 5.86 -1.18 -10.38
N PHE A 129 5.72 -0.24 -11.32
CA PHE A 129 4.69 0.79 -11.22
C PHE A 129 3.28 0.24 -11.42
N VAL A 130 3.11 -0.77 -12.29
CA VAL A 130 1.80 -1.41 -12.51
C VAL A 130 1.32 -2.13 -11.24
N SER A 131 2.18 -2.92 -10.59
CA SER A 131 1.81 -3.65 -9.36
C SER A 131 1.39 -2.69 -8.24
N HIS A 132 2.18 -1.64 -7.96
CA HIS A 132 1.84 -0.64 -6.96
C HIS A 132 0.61 0.20 -7.36
N GLY A 133 0.48 0.52 -8.64
CA GLY A 133 -0.70 1.18 -9.18
C GLY A 133 -1.98 0.37 -9.01
N LEU A 134 -1.92 -0.95 -9.17
CA LEU A 134 -3.05 -1.85 -8.97
C LEU A 134 -3.47 -1.94 -7.48
N ILE A 135 -2.52 -1.88 -6.54
CA ILE A 135 -2.83 -1.77 -5.11
C ILE A 135 -3.64 -0.50 -4.85
N LEU A 136 -3.14 0.65 -5.31
CA LEU A 136 -3.80 1.94 -5.15
C LEU A 136 -5.17 1.95 -5.83
N LEU A 137 -5.27 1.41 -7.05
CA LEU A 137 -6.53 1.27 -7.77
C LEU A 137 -7.53 0.42 -6.98
N GLY A 138 -7.13 -0.73 -6.44
CA GLY A 138 -8.00 -1.59 -5.64
C GLY A 138 -8.51 -0.90 -4.38
N VAL A 139 -7.63 -0.20 -3.66
CA VAL A 139 -8.00 0.54 -2.44
C VAL A 139 -8.91 1.71 -2.76
N PHE A 140 -8.59 2.53 -3.77
CA PHE A 140 -9.46 3.64 -4.18
C PHE A 140 -10.76 3.15 -4.80
N TYR A 141 -10.77 1.99 -5.44
CA TYR A 141 -11.99 1.33 -5.88
C TYR A 141 -12.92 1.03 -4.70
N ALA A 142 -12.38 0.44 -3.63
CA ALA A 142 -13.11 0.23 -2.39
C ALA A 142 -13.62 1.54 -1.78
N LEU A 143 -12.75 2.56 -1.72
CA LEU A 143 -13.04 3.85 -1.11
C LEU A 143 -14.12 4.64 -1.85
N ILE A 144 -14.04 4.68 -3.18
CA ILE A 144 -14.82 5.59 -4.04
C ILE A 144 -16.05 4.90 -4.62
N ALA A 145 -15.86 3.75 -5.28
CA ALA A 145 -16.93 3.07 -6.02
C ALA A 145 -17.80 2.20 -5.10
N LEU A 146 -17.20 1.60 -4.07
CA LEU A 146 -17.91 0.80 -3.07
C LEU A 146 -18.29 1.60 -1.81
N ARG A 147 -17.73 2.80 -1.65
CA ARG A 147 -17.97 3.73 -0.53
C ARG A 147 -17.56 3.16 0.83
N GLU A 148 -16.61 2.23 0.86
CA GLU A 148 -15.99 1.78 2.10
C GLU A 148 -15.09 2.89 2.66
N ARG A 149 -14.86 2.94 3.97
CA ARG A 149 -13.99 3.96 4.59
C ARG A 149 -13.42 3.50 5.93
N PRO A 150 -12.20 3.93 6.31
CA PRO A 150 -11.68 3.69 7.64
C PRO A 150 -12.50 4.46 8.70
N VAL A 151 -12.55 3.92 9.93
CA VAL A 151 -13.05 4.62 11.13
C VAL A 151 -11.93 4.74 12.18
N ALA A 152 -12.11 5.58 13.20
CA ALA A 152 -11.09 5.81 14.23
C ALA A 152 -10.56 4.52 14.87
N TRP A 153 -11.46 3.58 15.17
CA TRP A 153 -11.08 2.30 15.76
C TRP A 153 -10.21 1.42 14.83
N ASP A 154 -10.26 1.66 13.52
CA ASP A 154 -9.43 0.93 12.56
C ASP A 154 -7.94 1.30 12.67
N VAL A 155 -7.60 2.51 13.17
CA VAL A 155 -6.21 2.92 13.44
C VAL A 155 -5.59 2.02 14.52
N LEU A 156 -6.30 1.80 15.63
CA LEU A 156 -5.81 0.92 16.69
C LEU A 156 -5.72 -0.54 16.24
N LYS A 157 -6.70 -1.02 15.47
CA LYS A 157 -6.66 -2.36 14.88
C LYS A 157 -5.44 -2.54 13.99
N ILE A 158 -5.19 -1.61 13.06
CA ILE A 158 -4.08 -1.79 12.12
C ILE A 158 -2.72 -1.69 12.83
N ILE A 159 -2.59 -0.86 13.87
CA ILE A 159 -1.38 -0.84 14.71
C ILE A 159 -1.14 -2.23 15.30
N GLY A 160 -2.16 -2.84 15.91
CA GLY A 160 -2.07 -4.19 16.45
C GLY A 160 -1.71 -5.25 15.39
N ILE A 161 -2.37 -5.23 14.24
CA ILE A 161 -2.09 -6.16 13.13
C ILE A 161 -0.65 -5.98 12.61
N THR A 162 -0.18 -4.74 12.49
CA THR A 162 1.17 -4.41 12.01
C THR A 162 2.23 -4.90 12.99
N ILE A 163 2.01 -4.72 14.30
CA ILE A 163 2.92 -5.24 15.34
C ILE A 163 2.93 -6.77 15.32
N CYS A 164 1.76 -7.42 15.28
CA CYS A 164 1.68 -8.88 15.21
C CYS A 164 2.36 -9.43 13.95
N ALA A 165 2.14 -8.80 12.79
CA ALA A 165 2.79 -9.19 11.54
C ALA A 165 4.31 -9.03 11.63
N ALA A 166 4.81 -7.92 12.19
CA ALA A 166 6.24 -7.71 12.40
C ALA A 166 6.86 -8.75 13.35
N LEU A 167 6.17 -9.12 14.43
CA LEU A 167 6.61 -10.14 15.37
C LEU A 167 6.67 -11.54 14.74
N ILE A 168 5.81 -11.82 13.75
CA ILE A 168 5.83 -13.07 12.98
C ILE A 168 6.92 -13.03 11.88
N LEU A 169 7.05 -11.91 11.19
CA LEU A 169 8.00 -11.75 10.08
C LEU A 169 9.46 -11.66 10.57
N TYR A 170 9.71 -11.16 11.78
CA TYR A 170 11.05 -11.08 12.35
C TYR A 170 11.75 -12.46 12.42
N PRO A 171 11.18 -13.51 13.07
CA PRO A 171 11.79 -14.83 13.06
C PRO A 171 11.81 -15.48 11.67
N ILE A 172 10.84 -15.16 10.79
CA ILE A 172 10.86 -15.63 9.39
C ILE A 172 12.08 -15.07 8.66
N ASN A 173 12.40 -13.78 8.82
CA ASN A 173 13.61 -13.17 8.25
C ASN A 173 14.87 -13.88 8.76
N LEU A 174 14.96 -14.12 10.07
CA LEU A 174 16.11 -14.82 10.66
C LEU A 174 16.25 -16.25 10.12
N PHE A 175 15.12 -16.97 9.97
CA PHE A 175 15.11 -18.34 9.46
C PHE A 175 15.50 -18.43 7.98
N LEU A 176 15.08 -17.47 7.16
CA LEU A 176 15.35 -17.43 5.71
C LEU A 176 16.74 -16.88 5.35
N GLY A 177 17.45 -16.33 6.33
CA GLY A 177 18.84 -15.87 6.23
C GLY A 177 18.99 -14.44 5.70
N GLU A 178 20.23 -14.04 5.44
CA GLU A 178 20.62 -12.64 5.16
C GLU A 178 19.95 -12.02 3.92
N ASN A 179 19.51 -12.84 2.98
CA ASN A 179 18.78 -12.39 1.78
C ASN A 179 17.30 -12.10 2.05
N ALA A 180 16.77 -12.42 3.23
CA ALA A 180 15.43 -12.08 3.68
C ALA A 180 15.46 -10.87 4.61
N ASN A 181 14.87 -9.77 4.15
CA ASN A 181 14.70 -8.56 4.94
C ASN A 181 13.32 -7.95 4.70
N PHE A 182 12.28 -8.75 4.92
CA PHE A 182 10.90 -8.28 4.82
C PHE A 182 10.66 -7.18 5.83
N TRP A 183 10.02 -6.11 5.36
CA TRP A 183 9.67 -4.92 6.16
C TRP A 183 10.88 -4.21 6.76
N TYR A 184 12.09 -4.49 6.26
CA TYR A 184 13.34 -3.91 6.76
C TYR A 184 13.55 -4.16 8.25
N LEU A 185 13.16 -5.35 8.73
CA LEU A 185 13.19 -5.68 10.16
C LEU A 185 14.60 -6.04 10.67
N THR A 186 15.43 -6.64 9.81
CA THR A 186 16.78 -7.11 10.18
C THR A 186 17.87 -6.16 9.71
N ALA A 187 17.64 -5.41 8.63
CA ALA A 187 18.56 -4.39 8.14
C ALA A 187 17.83 -3.16 7.57
N LYS A 188 18.49 -2.01 7.58
CA LYS A 188 17.98 -0.78 6.95
C LYS A 188 17.97 -0.91 5.41
N PRO A 189 16.99 -0.31 4.71
CA PRO A 189 17.04 -0.20 3.25
C PRO A 189 18.28 0.58 2.82
N GLN A 190 18.91 0.16 1.71
CA GLN A 190 20.02 0.89 1.11
C GLN A 190 19.51 2.18 0.42
N GLY A 191 20.42 3.12 0.15
CA GLY A 191 20.10 4.37 -0.56
C GLY A 191 19.56 5.52 0.30
N LEU A 192 19.11 6.59 -0.36
CA LEU A 192 18.61 7.80 0.29
C LEU A 192 17.17 7.58 0.76
N ASN A 193 16.99 7.29 2.04
CA ASN A 193 15.67 7.13 2.65
C ASN A 193 15.68 7.65 4.10
N LEU A 194 14.48 7.82 4.69
CA LEU A 194 14.34 8.35 6.04
C LEU A 194 15.04 7.49 7.10
N MET A 195 15.14 6.17 6.87
CA MET A 195 15.81 5.25 7.80
C MET A 195 17.32 5.43 7.80
N ALA A 196 17.92 6.14 6.84
CA ALA A 196 19.35 6.47 6.86
C ALA A 196 19.74 7.29 8.10
N PHE A 197 18.81 8.05 8.69
CA PHE A 197 19.02 8.82 9.91
C PHE A 197 18.76 8.02 11.19
N PHE A 198 18.33 6.76 11.08
CA PHE A 198 17.99 5.92 12.23
C PHE A 198 19.22 5.13 12.73
N PRO A 199 19.24 4.73 14.02
CA PRO A 199 20.30 3.91 14.59
C PRO A 199 20.55 2.62 13.81
N GLU A 200 21.67 1.94 14.09
CA GLU A 200 21.93 0.63 13.48
C GLU A 200 20.95 -0.45 13.97
N PRO A 201 20.68 -1.49 13.15
CA PRO A 201 19.86 -2.61 13.57
C PRO A 201 20.33 -3.26 14.88
N PRO A 202 19.41 -3.69 15.76
CA PRO A 202 17.94 -3.65 15.62
C PRO A 202 17.30 -2.34 16.11
N PHE A 203 18.10 -1.35 16.55
CA PHE A 203 17.57 -0.13 17.17
C PHE A 203 16.90 0.83 16.19
N HIS A 204 17.05 0.65 14.87
CA HIS A 204 16.28 1.39 13.86
C HIS A 204 14.77 1.16 13.97
N LEU A 205 14.33 0.06 14.58
CA LEU A 205 12.91 -0.22 14.81
C LEU A 205 12.28 0.76 15.82
N VAL A 206 13.07 1.30 16.76
CA VAL A 206 12.58 2.23 17.79
C VAL A 206 11.96 3.49 17.20
N PRO A 207 12.61 4.22 16.27
CA PRO A 207 11.99 5.35 15.57
C PRO A 207 11.00 4.94 14.47
N ILE A 208 11.10 3.73 13.90
CA ILE A 208 10.14 3.24 12.88
C ILE A 208 8.74 3.06 13.45
N VAL A 209 8.60 2.48 14.65
CA VAL A 209 7.29 2.23 15.26
C VAL A 209 6.43 3.52 15.39
N PRO A 210 6.90 4.61 16.04
CA PRO A 210 6.13 5.84 16.15
C PRO A 210 5.92 6.51 14.79
N LEU A 211 6.86 6.39 13.84
CA LEU A 211 6.69 6.89 12.47
C LEU A 211 5.53 6.19 11.76
N VAL A 212 5.45 4.86 11.84
CA VAL A 212 4.36 4.09 11.22
C VAL A 212 3.01 4.46 11.85
N ILE A 213 2.95 4.58 13.18
CA ILE A 213 1.75 5.05 13.90
C ILE A 213 1.35 6.44 13.41
N PHE A 214 2.31 7.36 13.30
CA PHE A 214 2.08 8.71 12.79
C PHE A 214 1.50 8.69 11.37
N VAL A 215 2.06 7.87 10.47
CA VAL A 215 1.54 7.71 9.11
C VAL A 215 0.12 7.16 9.11
N PHE A 216 -0.20 6.16 9.94
CA PHE A 216 -1.57 5.64 10.04
C PHE A 216 -2.56 6.71 10.55
N CYS A 217 -2.18 7.50 11.54
CA CYS A 217 -2.97 8.64 11.99
C CYS A 217 -3.18 9.66 10.85
N LEU A 218 -2.14 9.97 10.09
CA LEU A 218 -2.19 10.89 8.95
C LEU A 218 -3.13 10.38 7.85
N LEU A 219 -3.09 9.09 7.54
CA LEU A 219 -4.00 8.47 6.56
C LEU A 219 -5.47 8.53 7.01
N TYR A 220 -5.74 8.38 8.31
CA TYR A 220 -7.10 8.51 8.84
C TYR A 220 -7.57 9.98 8.96
N LEU A 221 -6.65 10.94 9.07
CA LEU A 221 -6.94 12.34 9.38
C LEU A 221 -8.07 12.97 8.55
N PRO A 222 -8.14 12.81 7.20
CA PRO A 222 -9.22 13.40 6.41
C PRO A 222 -10.62 12.88 6.80
N PHE A 223 -10.72 11.61 7.21
CA PHE A 223 -11.96 11.00 7.68
C PHE A 223 -12.30 11.44 9.10
N GLY A 224 -11.30 11.54 9.97
CA GLY A 224 -11.48 12.07 11.33
C GLY A 224 -12.00 13.51 11.35
N ILE A 225 -11.42 14.39 10.52
CA ILE A 225 -11.90 15.77 10.36
C ILE A 225 -13.37 15.80 9.91
N ARG A 226 -13.72 14.98 8.91
CA ARG A 226 -15.10 14.87 8.41
C ARG A 226 -16.05 14.40 9.51
N ASP A 227 -15.70 13.34 10.23
CA ASP A 227 -16.54 12.77 11.29
C ASP A 227 -16.78 13.79 12.42
N TYR A 228 -15.74 14.52 12.84
CA TYR A 228 -15.84 15.58 13.84
C TYR A 228 -16.80 16.71 13.41
N ILE A 229 -16.66 17.20 12.16
CA ILE A 229 -17.53 18.26 11.63
C ILE A 229 -19.00 17.82 11.61
N VAL A 230 -19.27 16.57 11.19
CA VAL A 230 -20.64 16.04 11.11
C VAL A 230 -21.25 15.90 12.51
N GLN A 231 -20.51 15.35 13.48
CA GLN A 231 -20.99 15.20 14.85
C GLN A 231 -21.32 16.55 15.49
N ASN A 232 -20.47 17.57 15.31
CA ASN A 232 -20.73 18.92 15.83
C ASN A 232 -21.97 19.57 15.19
N ARG A 233 -22.20 19.39 13.89
CA ARG A 233 -23.41 19.91 13.23
C ARG A 233 -24.69 19.26 13.78
N ILE A 234 -24.68 17.95 14.03
CA ILE A 234 -25.81 17.23 14.62
C ILE A 234 -26.04 17.71 16.06
N GLY A 235 -24.99 17.87 16.86
CA GLY A 235 -25.09 18.40 18.22
C GLY A 235 -25.72 19.79 18.29
N VAL A 236 -25.33 20.70 17.37
CA VAL A 236 -25.92 22.04 17.25
C VAL A 236 -27.39 21.97 16.82
N PHE A 237 -27.74 21.13 15.85
CA PHE A 237 -29.12 20.95 15.39
C PHE A 237 -30.04 20.41 16.49
N LEU A 238 -29.62 19.37 17.22
CA LEU A 238 -30.37 18.81 18.34
C LEU A 238 -30.57 19.83 19.47
N LYS A 239 -29.60 20.72 19.70
CA LYS A 239 -29.72 21.80 20.68
C LYS A 239 -30.78 22.84 20.27
N LYS A 240 -30.95 23.11 18.97
CA LYS A 240 -32.01 24.00 18.44
C LYS A 240 -33.41 23.39 18.53
N LEU A 241 -33.56 22.06 18.48
CA LEU A 241 -34.86 21.39 18.61
C LEU A 241 -35.36 21.31 20.07
N ARG A 242 -34.46 21.53 21.04
CA ARG A 242 -34.78 21.51 22.48
C ARG A 242 -34.96 22.91 23.08
N ALA A 243 -34.78 23.96 22.29
CA ALA A 243 -34.99 25.36 22.66
C ALA A 243 -36.29 25.86 22.02
#